data_AF-A0A0N9HP29-F1
#
_entry.id   AF-A0A0N9HP29-F1
#
_cell.length_a   1.000
_cell.length_b   1.000
_cell.length_c   1.000
_cell.angle_alpha   90.00
_cell.angle_beta   90.00
_cell.angle_gamma   90.00
#
_symmetry.space_group_name_H-M   'P 1'
#
loop_
_entity.id
_entity.type
_entity.pdbx_description
1 polymer ?
#
loop_
_entity_poly.entity_id
_entity_poly.type
_entity_poly.pdbx_seq_one_letter_code
_entity_poly.pdbx_strand_id
1 'polypeptide(L)'
;MLTFFPEHVTPDETALGNGVAFNPHGHGFAIVADGRIIVERDMNGRELIERFITAREEYPSGPALFHSRLATAGEITVANCHPFRVGGDANTVLAHNGIMPARVQPTKYDPRSDTRILAEDFLAGEPFGPLSTERARRRMQKWITGSNKVVILTVNPRYRRQAYVLHEDEGIWHRGIWYSNDDYRGLPYGHLRWTGTGCGACGAPSDPYSAGRVCGTCCSCLDCYELVDNCTCVVVGDDATYKPGHIVLGQAPQGSGFRRDAAADSIRPIGGPSIPTQFNPDAPMLPTLAEHDR
;
A
#
# COMPACT_ATOMS: atom_id res chain seq x y z
N MET A 1 6.91 4.66 5.13
CA MET A 1 7.06 5.84 4.24
C MET A 1 5.72 6.52 4.02
N LEU A 2 5.62 7.80 4.40
CA LEU A 2 4.55 8.74 4.03
C LEU A 2 5.00 9.66 2.89
N THR A 3 4.12 9.88 1.92
CA THR A 3 4.34 10.74 0.75
C THR A 3 3.18 11.71 0.60
N PHE A 4 3.48 12.98 0.31
CA PHE A 4 2.50 14.03 0.04
C PHE A 4 2.68 14.58 -1.38
N PHE A 5 1.54 14.74 -2.06
CA PHE A 5 1.44 15.24 -3.41
C PHE A 5 0.61 16.52 -3.41
N PRO A 6 1.20 17.67 -3.76
CA PRO A 6 0.45 18.87 -4.10
C PRO A 6 -0.49 18.64 -5.31
N GLU A 7 -1.34 19.63 -5.54
CA GLU A 7 -2.21 19.69 -6.72
C GLU A 7 -1.36 19.60 -8.00
N HIS A 8 -1.86 18.86 -9.00
CA HIS A 8 -1.26 18.65 -10.31
C HIS A 8 0.14 18.00 -10.32
N VAL A 9 0.62 17.48 -9.19
CA VAL A 9 1.86 16.71 -9.13
C VAL A 9 1.58 15.24 -9.45
N THR A 10 2.20 14.74 -10.51
CA THR A 10 2.13 13.33 -10.93
C THR A 10 2.88 12.43 -9.94
N PRO A 11 2.30 11.28 -9.55
CA PRO A 11 3.02 10.31 -8.73
C PRO A 11 4.26 9.74 -9.42
N ASP A 12 5.33 9.53 -8.67
CA ASP A 12 6.49 8.77 -9.11
C ASP A 12 6.28 7.30 -8.71
N GLU A 13 5.90 6.47 -9.70
CA GLU A 13 5.57 5.05 -9.48
C GLU A 13 6.74 4.26 -8.90
N THR A 14 7.97 4.52 -9.38
CA THR A 14 9.18 3.85 -8.87
C THR A 14 9.41 4.21 -7.40
N ALA A 15 9.28 5.49 -7.04
CA ALA A 15 9.41 5.94 -5.67
C ALA A 15 8.35 5.31 -4.74
N LEU A 16 7.10 5.20 -5.20
CA LEU A 16 6.04 4.53 -4.46
C LEU A 16 6.33 3.03 -4.29
N GLY A 17 6.80 2.37 -5.35
CA GLY A 17 7.23 0.96 -5.33
C GLY A 17 8.35 0.71 -4.32
N ASN A 18 9.35 1.59 -4.26
CA ASN A 18 10.41 1.54 -3.24
C ASN A 18 9.82 1.63 -1.83
N GLY A 19 8.89 2.56 -1.61
CA GLY A 19 8.19 2.69 -0.33
C GLY A 19 7.44 1.43 0.08
N VAL A 20 6.75 0.76 -0.87
CA VAL A 20 6.08 -0.53 -0.65
C VAL A 20 7.07 -1.62 -0.25
N ALA A 21 8.21 -1.72 -0.93
CA ALA A 21 9.24 -2.71 -0.64
C ALA A 21 9.85 -2.55 0.77
N PHE A 22 10.16 -1.32 1.19
CA PHE A 22 10.74 -1.07 2.52
C PHE A 22 9.71 -1.10 3.66
N ASN A 23 8.43 -0.92 3.35
CA ASN A 23 7.36 -0.80 4.35
C ASN A 23 6.16 -1.70 3.99
N PRO A 24 6.29 -3.04 4.11
CA PRO A 24 5.38 -4.01 3.49
C PRO A 24 4.14 -4.35 4.36
N HIS A 25 3.90 -3.65 5.47
CA HIS A 25 2.87 -4.02 6.46
C HIS A 25 1.53 -3.30 6.26
N GLY A 26 1.23 -2.93 5.01
CA GLY A 26 -0.04 -2.35 4.59
C GLY A 26 0.08 -0.93 4.02
N HIS A 27 -0.86 -0.56 3.17
CA HIS A 27 -0.79 0.64 2.34
C HIS A 27 -2.11 1.38 2.29
N GLY A 28 -2.06 2.66 1.95
CA GLY A 28 -3.26 3.47 1.76
C GLY A 28 -2.98 4.82 1.14
N PHE A 29 -3.99 5.37 0.50
CA PHE A 29 -3.93 6.72 -0.05
C PHE A 29 -5.17 7.53 0.34
N ALA A 30 -5.03 8.84 0.24
CA ALA A 30 -6.18 9.73 0.21
C ALA A 30 -6.00 10.84 -0.82
N ILE A 31 -7.10 11.22 -1.48
CA ILE A 31 -7.16 12.31 -2.45
C ILE A 31 -8.33 13.22 -2.07
N VAL A 32 -8.08 14.53 -1.99
CA VAL A 32 -9.16 15.51 -1.93
C VAL A 32 -9.77 15.64 -3.33
N ALA A 33 -11.07 15.41 -3.47
CA ALA A 33 -11.75 15.40 -4.75
C ALA A 33 -13.19 15.89 -4.57
N ASP A 34 -13.64 16.87 -5.34
CA ASP A 34 -15.05 17.30 -5.41
C ASP A 34 -15.75 17.50 -4.04
N GLY A 35 -15.05 18.13 -3.09
CA GLY A 35 -15.61 18.39 -1.75
C GLY A 35 -15.71 17.17 -0.84
N ARG A 36 -15.12 16.03 -1.24
CA ARG A 36 -14.96 14.80 -0.44
C ARG A 36 -13.50 14.35 -0.39
N ILE A 37 -13.23 13.33 0.41
CA ILE A 37 -11.92 12.65 0.47
C ILE A 37 -12.12 11.21 -0.01
N ILE A 38 -11.46 10.87 -1.12
CA ILE A 38 -11.35 9.48 -1.58
C ILE A 38 -10.28 8.81 -0.72
N VAL A 39 -10.59 7.66 -0.14
CA VAL A 39 -9.66 6.89 0.70
C VAL A 39 -9.73 5.43 0.29
N GLU A 40 -8.57 4.85 0.00
CA GLU A 40 -8.42 3.41 -0.18
C GLU A 40 -7.25 2.89 0.64
N ARG A 41 -7.38 1.64 1.08
CA ARG A 41 -6.39 0.93 1.90
C ARG A 41 -6.35 -0.52 1.48
N ASP A 42 -5.16 -1.08 1.40
CA ASP A 42 -4.95 -2.45 0.95
C ASP A 42 -3.65 -3.01 1.53
N MET A 43 -3.58 -4.34 1.63
CA MET A 43 -2.33 -5.04 1.91
C MET A 43 -1.49 -5.20 0.62
N ASN A 44 -2.12 -5.20 -0.56
CA ASN A 44 -1.42 -5.27 -1.84
C ASN A 44 -1.00 -3.88 -2.32
N GLY A 45 0.25 -3.51 -2.05
CA GLY A 45 0.81 -2.22 -2.42
C GLY A 45 0.87 -1.97 -3.93
N ARG A 46 1.09 -3.00 -4.75
CA ARG A 46 1.21 -2.87 -6.22
C ARG A 46 -0.12 -2.46 -6.83
N GLU A 47 -1.17 -3.23 -6.55
CA GLU A 47 -2.52 -2.93 -7.03
C GLU A 47 -3.02 -1.59 -6.50
N LEU A 48 -2.66 -1.24 -5.26
CA LEU A 48 -3.05 0.04 -4.68
C LEU A 48 -2.33 1.23 -5.34
N ILE A 49 -1.07 1.06 -5.78
CA ILE A 49 -0.36 2.09 -6.57
C ILE A 49 -1.06 2.31 -7.91
N GLU A 50 -1.44 1.23 -8.62
CA GLU A 50 -2.17 1.34 -9.90
C GLU A 50 -3.49 2.11 -9.72
N ARG A 51 -4.25 1.77 -8.69
CA ARG A 51 -5.50 2.49 -8.34
C ARG A 51 -5.24 3.93 -7.92
N PHE A 52 -4.17 4.19 -7.17
CA PHE A 52 -3.80 5.54 -6.78
C PHE A 52 -3.44 6.40 -7.99
N ILE A 53 -2.61 5.90 -8.91
CA ILE A 53 -2.23 6.61 -10.14
C ILE A 53 -3.48 6.94 -10.96
N THR A 54 -4.36 5.94 -11.18
CA THR A 54 -5.62 6.12 -11.91
C THR A 54 -6.49 7.20 -11.26
N ALA A 55 -6.71 7.13 -9.94
CA ALA A 55 -7.49 8.13 -9.22
C ALA A 55 -6.81 9.52 -9.23
N ARG A 56 -5.49 9.57 -9.29
CA ARG A 56 -4.73 10.82 -9.35
C ARG A 56 -4.85 11.52 -10.71
N GLU A 57 -4.92 10.75 -11.79
CA GLU A 57 -5.21 11.25 -13.14
C GLU A 57 -6.64 11.78 -13.26
N GLU A 58 -7.60 11.15 -12.60
CA GLU A 58 -9.00 11.59 -12.58
C GLU A 58 -9.19 12.89 -11.77
N TYR A 59 -8.49 13.03 -10.64
CA TYR A 59 -8.68 14.13 -9.69
C TYR A 59 -7.44 15.02 -9.48
N PRO A 60 -6.74 15.50 -10.53
CA PRO A 60 -5.41 16.10 -10.38
C PRO A 60 -5.42 17.41 -9.56
N SER A 61 -6.55 18.08 -9.45
CA SER A 61 -6.63 19.41 -8.82
C SER A 61 -6.67 19.41 -7.29
N GLY A 62 -6.85 18.27 -6.62
CA GLY A 62 -6.88 18.24 -5.16
C GLY A 62 -5.64 17.58 -4.55
N PRO A 63 -5.14 18.02 -3.39
CA PRO A 63 -3.96 17.43 -2.76
C PRO A 63 -4.18 15.96 -2.38
N ALA A 64 -3.09 15.18 -2.34
CA ALA A 64 -3.13 13.76 -2.06
C ALA A 64 -2.00 13.29 -1.14
N LEU A 65 -2.16 12.11 -0.55
CA LEU A 65 -1.11 11.39 0.17
C LEU A 65 -1.13 9.91 -0.20
N PHE A 66 0.04 9.26 -0.08
CA PHE A 66 0.19 7.81 -0.12
C PHE A 66 1.05 7.38 1.06
N HIS A 67 0.71 6.27 1.69
CA HIS A 67 1.42 5.73 2.84
C HIS A 67 1.66 4.24 2.70
N SER A 68 2.92 3.83 2.91
CA SER A 68 3.33 2.44 3.10
C SER A 68 3.80 2.26 4.54
N ARG A 69 3.12 1.38 5.29
CA ARG A 69 3.31 1.19 6.73
C ARG A 69 4.39 0.16 7.02
N LEU A 70 5.33 0.51 7.90
CA LEU A 70 6.15 -0.45 8.62
C LEU A 70 5.58 -0.59 10.03
N ALA A 71 4.93 -1.72 10.31
CA ALA A 71 4.30 -1.97 11.61
C ALA A 71 5.34 -2.02 12.75
N THR A 72 5.31 -1.00 13.61
CA THR A 72 6.08 -0.94 14.88
C THR A 72 5.22 -1.32 16.08
N ALA A 73 3.92 -1.06 16.01
CA ALA A 73 2.91 -1.42 17.00
C ALA A 73 1.54 -1.65 16.33
N GLY A 74 0.71 -2.47 16.95
CA GLY A 74 -0.59 -2.91 16.42
C GLY A 74 -0.49 -3.96 15.32
N GLU A 75 -1.58 -4.69 15.09
CA GLU A 75 -1.63 -5.80 14.14
C GLU A 75 -1.37 -5.36 12.69
N ILE A 76 -0.95 -6.31 11.87
CA ILE A 76 -0.77 -6.12 10.42
C ILE A 76 -2.09 -6.45 9.73
N THR A 77 -2.93 -5.44 9.57
CA THR A 77 -4.25 -5.56 8.95
C THR A 77 -4.60 -4.30 8.17
N VAL A 78 -5.54 -4.42 7.22
CA VAL A 78 -6.10 -3.26 6.49
C VAL A 78 -6.66 -2.20 7.46
N ALA A 79 -7.22 -2.64 8.59
CA ALA A 79 -7.76 -1.75 9.61
C ALA A 79 -6.70 -0.86 10.29
N ASN A 80 -5.41 -1.22 10.20
CA ASN A 80 -4.28 -0.42 10.67
C ASN A 80 -3.49 0.27 9.54
N CYS A 81 -4.00 0.22 8.31
CA CYS A 81 -3.44 1.01 7.23
C CYS A 81 -3.90 2.46 7.36
N HIS A 82 -2.96 3.39 7.26
CA HIS A 82 -3.24 4.82 7.11
C HIS A 82 -3.85 5.09 5.73
N PRO A 83 -4.59 6.20 5.54
CA PRO A 83 -4.92 7.23 6.53
C PRO A 83 -6.11 6.86 7.43
N PHE A 84 -6.22 7.56 8.57
CA PHE A 84 -7.31 7.42 9.53
C PHE A 84 -8.15 8.69 9.60
N ARG A 85 -9.47 8.55 9.79
CA ARG A 85 -10.36 9.67 10.07
C ARG A 85 -10.06 10.26 11.45
N VAL A 86 -10.11 11.58 11.57
CA VAL A 86 -9.87 12.29 12.83
C VAL A 86 -11.16 12.39 13.63
N GLY A 87 -11.24 11.75 14.79
CA GLY A 87 -12.44 11.75 15.64
C GLY A 87 -13.71 11.25 14.93
N GLY A 88 -13.55 10.35 13.95
CA GLY A 88 -14.64 9.88 13.10
C GLY A 88 -15.14 10.86 12.03
N ASP A 89 -14.59 12.08 11.94
CA ASP A 89 -14.94 13.07 10.92
C ASP A 89 -14.57 12.55 9.53
N ALA A 90 -15.58 12.33 8.67
CA ALA A 90 -15.37 11.91 7.29
C ALA A 90 -14.67 12.99 6.44
N ASN A 91 -14.66 14.25 6.91
CA ASN A 91 -14.07 15.38 6.19
C ASN A 91 -12.60 15.61 6.52
N THR A 92 -11.99 14.83 7.42
CA THR A 92 -10.61 15.03 7.85
C THR A 92 -9.92 13.69 8.08
N VAL A 93 -8.82 13.46 7.36
CA VAL A 93 -7.99 12.27 7.54
C VAL A 93 -6.54 12.64 7.83
N LEU A 94 -5.83 11.76 8.51
CA LEU A 94 -4.39 11.90 8.74
C LEU A 94 -3.63 10.61 8.43
N ALA A 95 -2.40 10.77 7.97
CA ALA A 95 -1.40 9.71 7.90
C ALA A 95 -0.13 10.13 8.64
N HIS A 96 0.64 9.16 9.12
CA HIS A 96 1.79 9.40 9.99
C HIS A 96 2.93 8.45 9.66
N ASN A 97 4.16 8.98 9.61
CA ASN A 97 5.39 8.20 9.58
C ASN A 97 6.22 8.49 10.83
N GLY A 98 6.48 7.46 11.62
CA GLY A 98 7.22 7.54 12.88
C GLY A 98 6.64 6.62 13.96
N ILE A 99 6.93 6.93 15.22
CA ILE A 99 6.40 6.27 16.41
C ILE A 99 5.85 7.35 17.34
N MET A 100 4.56 7.30 17.60
CA MET A 100 3.87 8.31 18.41
C MET A 100 4.28 8.25 19.90
N PRO A 101 4.08 9.32 20.67
CA PRO A 101 4.37 9.32 22.11
C PRO A 101 3.60 8.23 22.88
N ALA A 102 4.18 7.77 23.99
CA ALA A 102 3.66 6.67 24.82
C ALA A 102 2.16 6.77 25.18
N ARG A 103 1.61 7.99 25.27
CA ARG A 103 0.20 8.23 25.61
C ARG A 103 -0.79 7.64 24.59
N VAL A 104 -0.38 7.44 23.34
CA VAL A 104 -1.23 6.85 22.28
C VAL A 104 -0.68 5.53 21.78
N GLN A 105 0.32 4.95 22.47
CA GLN A 105 0.79 3.61 22.13
C GLN A 105 -0.26 2.57 22.56
N PRO A 106 -0.48 1.51 21.77
CA PRO A 106 -1.41 0.45 22.13
C PRO A 106 -0.98 -0.27 23.41
N THR A 107 -1.97 -0.72 24.18
CA THR A 107 -1.73 -1.63 25.30
C THR A 107 -1.50 -3.05 24.76
N LYS A 108 -1.09 -3.99 25.63
CA LYS A 108 -0.75 -5.38 25.27
C LYS A 108 -1.83 -6.09 24.42
N TYR A 109 -3.10 -5.75 24.59
CA TYR A 109 -4.22 -6.40 23.90
C TYR A 109 -5.00 -5.45 22.98
N ASP A 110 -4.50 -4.23 22.75
CA ASP A 110 -5.13 -3.33 21.78
C ASP A 110 -4.55 -3.63 20.39
N PRO A 111 -5.38 -4.11 19.43
CA PRO A 111 -4.90 -4.49 18.10
C PRO A 111 -4.54 -3.27 17.24
N ARG A 112 -4.89 -2.05 17.67
CA ARG A 112 -4.75 -0.83 16.87
C ARG A 112 -3.31 -0.33 16.83
N SER A 113 -2.94 0.35 15.75
CA SER A 113 -1.70 1.12 15.70
C SER A 113 -1.78 2.37 16.57
N ASP A 114 -0.62 2.88 16.98
CA ASP A 114 -0.51 4.12 17.76
C ASP A 114 -1.18 5.33 17.07
N THR A 115 -1.10 5.38 15.74
CA THR A 115 -1.68 6.43 14.93
C THR A 115 -3.20 6.29 14.86
N ARG A 116 -3.71 5.05 14.84
CA ARG A 116 -5.16 4.81 14.88
C ARG A 116 -5.74 5.28 16.21
N ILE A 117 -5.08 4.96 17.32
CA ILE A 117 -5.46 5.46 18.66
C ILE A 117 -5.39 6.99 18.72
N LEU A 118 -4.33 7.58 18.15
CA LEU A 118 -4.23 9.03 18.02
C LEU A 118 -5.43 9.63 17.29
N ALA A 119 -5.75 9.10 16.12
CA ALA A 119 -6.76 9.66 15.23
C ALA A 119 -8.19 9.45 15.74
N GLU A 120 -8.51 8.24 16.19
CA GLU A 120 -9.87 7.85 16.61
C GLU A 120 -10.19 8.37 18.01
N ASP A 121 -9.27 8.24 18.98
CA ASP A 121 -9.57 8.47 20.39
C ASP A 121 -8.99 9.81 20.87
N PHE A 122 -7.68 10.01 20.68
CA PHE A 122 -6.98 11.12 21.31
C PHE A 122 -7.36 12.47 20.71
N LEU A 123 -7.38 12.58 19.38
CA LEU A 123 -7.72 13.82 18.69
C LEU A 123 -9.23 14.14 18.73
N ALA A 124 -10.09 13.17 19.00
CA ALA A 124 -11.53 13.39 19.18
C ALA A 124 -11.83 14.33 20.37
N GLY A 125 -11.00 14.29 21.42
CA GLY A 125 -11.10 15.19 22.57
C GLY A 125 -10.49 16.58 22.36
N GLU A 126 -10.05 16.92 21.15
CA GLU A 126 -9.36 18.18 20.81
C GLU A 126 -8.30 18.62 21.85
N PRO A 127 -7.34 17.76 22.25
CA PRO A 127 -6.38 18.06 23.34
C PRO A 127 -5.48 19.27 23.03
N PHE A 128 -5.35 19.60 21.75
CA PHE A 128 -4.60 20.76 21.24
C PHE A 128 -5.48 21.97 20.92
N GLY A 129 -6.81 21.85 21.07
CA GLY A 129 -7.82 22.70 20.47
C GLY A 129 -8.15 22.28 19.03
N PRO A 130 -9.00 23.05 18.31
CA PRO A 130 -9.43 22.71 16.95
C PRO A 130 -8.23 22.69 16.00
N LEU A 131 -7.99 21.54 15.35
CA LEU A 131 -6.88 21.34 14.41
C LEU A 131 -6.95 22.24 13.17
N SER A 132 -8.09 22.88 12.92
CA SER A 132 -8.24 23.94 11.92
C SER A 132 -7.41 25.19 12.22
N THR A 133 -7.01 25.38 13.48
CA THR A 133 -6.17 26.50 13.91
C THR A 133 -4.68 26.17 13.81
N GLU A 134 -3.88 27.16 13.42
CA GLU A 134 -2.42 27.03 13.40
C GLU A 134 -1.86 26.73 14.80
N ARG A 135 -2.43 27.35 15.84
CA ARG A 135 -2.05 27.14 17.23
C ARG A 135 -2.18 25.66 17.64
N ALA A 136 -3.30 25.00 17.30
CA ALA A 136 -3.49 23.59 17.62
C ALA A 136 -2.49 22.70 16.87
N ARG A 137 -2.28 22.94 15.57
CA ARG A 137 -1.28 22.18 14.79
C ARG A 137 0.13 22.36 15.32
N ARG A 138 0.54 23.57 15.72
CA ARG A 138 1.85 23.81 16.37
C ARG A 138 1.98 23.10 17.71
N ARG A 139 0.92 23.05 18.52
CA ARG A 139 0.91 22.28 19.78
C ARG A 139 1.06 20.79 19.53
N MET A 140 0.34 20.25 18.54
CA MET A 140 0.46 18.85 18.13
C MET A 140 1.87 18.55 17.62
N GLN A 141 2.40 19.38 16.72
CA GLN A 141 3.75 19.26 16.17
C GLN A 141 4.81 19.21 17.27
N LYS A 142 4.75 20.15 18.25
CA LYS A 142 5.63 20.13 19.42
C LYS A 142 5.50 18.85 20.26
N TRP A 143 4.28 18.30 20.38
CA TRP A 143 4.03 17.10 21.17
C TRP A 143 4.54 15.82 20.52
N ILE A 144 4.45 15.71 19.18
CA ILE A 144 4.90 14.50 18.45
C ILE A 144 6.41 14.47 18.19
N THR A 145 7.16 15.56 18.40
CA THR A 145 8.62 15.69 18.12
C THR A 145 9.03 15.52 16.64
N GLY A 146 10.18 16.09 16.26
CA GLY A 146 10.62 16.20 14.84
C GLY A 146 10.81 14.87 14.11
N SER A 147 11.03 13.77 14.83
CA SER A 147 11.14 12.43 14.23
C SER A 147 9.82 11.92 13.62
N ASN A 148 8.69 12.53 13.96
CA ASN A 148 7.35 12.10 13.55
C ASN A 148 6.77 13.08 12.53
N LYS A 149 6.40 12.59 11.34
CA LYS A 149 5.78 13.42 10.30
C LYS A 149 4.34 13.05 10.08
N VAL A 150 3.48 14.06 9.95
CA VAL A 150 2.03 13.87 9.78
C VAL A 150 1.54 14.68 8.59
N VAL A 151 0.73 14.06 7.75
CA VAL A 151 -0.01 14.75 6.70
C VAL A 151 -1.49 14.69 7.04
N ILE A 152 -2.15 15.84 7.04
CA ILE A 152 -3.60 15.99 7.26
C ILE A 152 -4.22 16.44 5.95
N LEU A 153 -5.22 15.72 5.47
CA LEU A 153 -6.08 16.16 4.37
C LEU A 153 -7.49 16.44 4.90
N THR A 154 -8.12 17.49 4.39
CA THR A 154 -9.43 17.91 4.84
C THR A 154 -10.23 18.64 3.78
N VAL A 155 -11.55 18.43 3.80
CA VAL A 155 -12.55 19.23 3.07
C VAL A 155 -13.43 20.06 4.02
N ASN A 156 -13.10 20.04 5.32
CA ASN A 156 -13.86 20.77 6.33
C ASN A 156 -13.61 22.28 6.18
N PRO A 157 -14.65 23.11 5.95
CA PRO A 157 -14.50 24.54 5.64
C PRO A 157 -13.96 25.37 6.81
N ARG A 158 -13.85 24.78 8.01
CA ARG A 158 -13.17 25.43 9.14
C ARG A 158 -11.66 25.57 8.91
N TYR A 159 -11.08 24.74 8.04
CA TYR A 159 -9.67 24.79 7.68
C TYR A 159 -9.44 25.80 6.55
N ARG A 160 -8.30 26.52 6.59
CA ARG A 160 -7.93 27.51 5.55
C ARG A 160 -7.35 26.89 4.27
N ARG A 161 -6.94 25.63 4.34
CA ARG A 161 -6.28 24.84 3.30
C ARG A 161 -6.78 23.40 3.41
N GLN A 162 -6.70 22.67 2.31
CA GLN A 162 -7.10 21.28 2.23
C GLN A 162 -6.01 20.30 2.66
N ALA A 163 -4.76 20.76 2.79
CA ALA A 163 -3.62 19.93 3.22
C ALA A 163 -2.72 20.66 4.23
N TYR A 164 -2.18 19.90 5.17
CA TYR A 164 -1.16 20.36 6.13
C TYR A 164 -0.12 19.27 6.35
N VAL A 165 1.14 19.62 6.18
CA VAL A 165 2.29 18.75 6.50
C VAL A 165 2.92 19.25 7.80
N LEU A 166 2.97 18.40 8.82
CA LEU A 166 3.58 18.69 10.11
C LEU A 166 4.99 18.08 10.13
N HIS A 167 5.98 18.87 10.57
CA HIS A 167 7.41 18.61 10.39
C HIS A 167 7.79 18.40 8.91
N GLU A 168 7.29 19.30 8.06
CA GLU A 168 7.59 19.31 6.63
C GLU A 168 9.10 19.47 6.35
N ASP A 169 9.77 20.27 7.18
CA ASP A 169 11.20 20.55 7.17
C ASP A 169 12.08 19.33 7.50
N GLU A 170 11.51 18.31 8.15
CA GLU A 170 12.17 17.04 8.46
C GLU A 170 11.97 15.98 7.35
N GLY A 171 11.22 16.33 6.30
CA GLY A 171 11.06 15.52 5.10
C GLY A 171 11.90 16.02 3.94
N ILE A 172 11.63 15.48 2.75
CA ILE A 172 12.43 15.73 1.55
C ILE A 172 11.50 16.09 0.40
N TRP A 173 11.65 17.30 -0.12
CA TRP A 173 11.04 17.69 -1.39
C TRP A 173 11.93 17.23 -2.55
N HIS A 174 11.39 16.40 -3.44
CA HIS A 174 12.04 15.99 -4.67
C HIS A 174 11.04 16.01 -5.82
N ARG A 175 11.34 16.74 -6.90
CA ARG A 175 10.48 16.88 -8.09
C ARG A 175 9.02 17.27 -7.77
N GLY A 176 8.82 18.13 -6.77
CA GLY A 176 7.48 18.60 -6.36
C GLY A 176 6.69 17.61 -5.51
N ILE A 177 7.26 16.47 -5.15
CA ILE A 177 6.69 15.48 -4.22
C ILE A 177 7.43 15.61 -2.88
N TRP A 178 6.68 15.53 -1.78
CA TRP A 178 7.28 15.48 -0.45
C TRP A 178 7.32 14.04 0.07
N TYR A 179 8.48 13.62 0.56
CA TYR A 179 8.72 12.30 1.12
C TYR A 179 9.14 12.42 2.59
N SER A 180 8.61 11.54 3.45
CA SER A 180 8.91 11.55 4.88
C SER A 180 10.30 11.00 5.27
N ASN A 181 10.96 10.26 4.39
CA ASN A 181 12.30 9.68 4.56
C ASN A 181 12.93 9.37 3.19
N ASP A 182 14.12 8.77 3.18
CA ASP A 182 14.89 8.45 1.95
C ASP A 182 14.44 7.16 1.23
N ASP A 183 13.44 6.43 1.75
CA ASP A 183 12.97 5.15 1.18
C ASP A 183 12.58 5.29 -0.31
N TYR A 184 12.10 6.46 -0.73
CA TYR A 184 11.73 6.75 -2.11
C TYR A 184 12.87 6.56 -3.12
N ARG A 185 14.12 6.66 -2.67
CA ARG A 185 15.31 6.54 -3.54
C ARG A 185 15.62 5.10 -3.94
N GLY A 186 15.08 4.10 -3.22
CA GLY A 186 15.51 2.72 -3.40
C GLY A 186 16.88 2.45 -2.79
N LEU A 187 17.34 1.19 -2.86
CA LEU A 187 18.74 0.87 -2.58
C LEU A 187 19.58 1.06 -3.85
N PRO A 188 20.87 1.43 -3.73
CA PRO A 188 21.79 1.38 -4.86
C PRO A 188 21.84 -0.06 -5.40
N TYR A 189 21.78 -0.21 -6.73
CA TYR A 189 21.97 -1.48 -7.43
C TYR A 189 23.16 -2.25 -6.82
N GLY A 190 22.91 -3.42 -6.20
CA GLY A 190 23.97 -4.39 -5.85
C GLY A 190 24.18 -4.78 -4.37
N HIS A 191 23.33 -4.38 -3.42
CA HIS A 191 23.64 -4.61 -1.98
C HIS A 191 22.71 -5.49 -1.13
N LEU A 192 21.74 -6.22 -1.67
CA LEU A 192 20.97 -7.19 -0.87
C LEU A 192 21.30 -8.63 -1.26
N ARG A 193 22.21 -9.23 -0.48
CA ARG A 193 22.44 -10.67 -0.46
C ARG A 193 21.38 -11.35 0.41
N TRP A 194 20.91 -12.49 -0.08
CA TRP A 194 20.19 -13.57 0.60
C TRP A 194 20.52 -13.71 2.11
N THR A 195 19.54 -13.51 3.00
CA THR A 195 19.67 -13.83 4.44
C THR A 195 19.10 -15.20 4.82
N GLY A 196 18.57 -15.96 3.86
CA GLY A 196 18.16 -17.36 4.07
C GLY A 196 16.89 -17.59 4.88
N THR A 197 16.10 -16.55 5.19
CA THR A 197 14.87 -16.67 6.02
C THR A 197 13.60 -16.10 5.38
N GLY A 198 13.68 -15.49 4.19
CA GLY A 198 12.54 -14.85 3.54
C GLY A 198 12.88 -14.17 2.21
N CYS A 199 11.85 -13.74 1.48
CA CYS A 199 11.99 -12.95 0.25
C CYS A 199 12.65 -11.60 0.58
N GLY A 200 13.77 -11.29 -0.09
CA GLY A 200 14.48 -10.03 0.10
C GLY A 200 13.70 -8.78 -0.35
N ALA A 201 12.65 -8.94 -1.16
CA ALA A 201 11.86 -7.84 -1.69
C ALA A 201 10.61 -7.52 -0.84
N CYS A 202 9.92 -8.54 -0.29
CA CYS A 202 8.67 -8.34 0.46
C CYS A 202 8.67 -8.93 1.88
N GLY A 203 9.74 -9.60 2.29
CA GLY A 203 9.86 -10.23 3.60
C GLY A 203 8.98 -11.46 3.82
N ALA A 204 8.24 -11.93 2.80
CA ALA A 204 7.47 -13.16 2.89
C ALA A 204 8.38 -14.33 3.30
N PRO A 205 7.95 -15.20 4.24
CA PRO A 205 8.75 -16.35 4.64
C PRO A 205 9.12 -17.19 3.42
N SER A 206 10.35 -17.68 3.38
CA SER A 206 10.83 -18.51 2.28
C SER A 206 9.96 -19.77 2.23
N ASP A 207 9.23 -20.00 1.15
CA ASP A 207 8.54 -21.26 0.92
C ASP A 207 9.60 -22.31 0.54
N PRO A 208 9.90 -23.30 1.41
CA PRO A 208 10.90 -24.32 1.12
C PRO A 208 10.51 -25.23 -0.06
N TYR A 209 9.26 -25.19 -0.54
CA TYR A 209 8.76 -25.96 -1.67
C TYR A 209 8.58 -25.14 -2.95
N SER A 210 8.87 -23.84 -2.92
CA SER A 210 8.88 -23.01 -4.12
C SER A 210 10.11 -23.36 -4.97
N ALA A 211 9.97 -24.40 -5.81
CA ALA A 211 10.97 -24.77 -6.82
C ALA A 211 11.16 -23.67 -7.90
N GLY A 212 10.42 -22.56 -7.82
CA GLY A 212 10.50 -21.41 -8.71
C GLY A 212 11.40 -20.31 -8.14
N ARG A 213 12.20 -19.68 -9.01
CA ARG A 213 13.06 -18.53 -8.67
C ARG A 213 12.28 -17.23 -8.52
N VAL A 214 10.99 -17.30 -8.21
CA VAL A 214 10.06 -16.17 -8.14
C VAL A 214 9.25 -16.30 -6.85
N CYS A 215 9.15 -15.23 -6.09
CA CYS A 215 8.36 -15.17 -4.87
C CYS A 215 6.87 -15.32 -5.21
N GLY A 216 6.18 -16.32 -4.65
CA GLY A 216 4.74 -16.50 -4.85
C GLY A 216 3.85 -15.42 -4.23
N THR A 217 4.41 -14.53 -3.39
CA THR A 217 3.67 -13.44 -2.73
C THR A 217 3.76 -12.11 -3.48
N CYS A 218 4.98 -11.70 -3.89
CA CYS A 218 5.20 -10.41 -4.54
C CYS A 218 5.71 -10.51 -5.98
N CYS A 219 5.85 -11.73 -6.50
CA CYS A 219 6.33 -12.02 -7.85
C CYS A 219 7.73 -11.48 -8.18
N SER A 220 8.54 -11.12 -7.17
CA SER A 220 9.94 -10.75 -7.38
C SER A 220 10.80 -11.99 -7.63
N CYS A 221 11.75 -11.89 -8.54
CA CYS A 221 12.79 -12.88 -8.72
C CYS A 221 13.65 -13.03 -7.46
N LEU A 222 13.96 -14.25 -7.04
CA LEU A 222 14.81 -14.51 -5.88
C LEU A 222 16.30 -14.28 -6.17
N ASP A 223 16.69 -14.22 -7.45
CA ASP A 223 18.08 -14.01 -7.89
C ASP A 223 18.40 -12.53 -8.14
N CYS A 224 17.54 -11.81 -8.88
CA CYS A 224 17.76 -10.40 -9.23
C CYS A 224 16.81 -9.41 -8.56
N TYR A 225 15.79 -9.88 -7.82
CA TYR A 225 14.79 -9.05 -7.15
C TYR A 225 13.92 -8.16 -8.06
N GLU A 226 14.06 -8.27 -9.38
CA GLU A 226 13.13 -7.69 -10.35
C GLU A 226 11.77 -8.40 -10.30
N LEU A 227 10.69 -7.67 -10.58
CA LEU A 227 9.40 -8.30 -10.83
C LEU A 227 9.51 -9.28 -12.00
N VAL A 228 8.76 -10.38 -11.95
CA VAL A 228 8.82 -11.44 -12.98
C VAL A 228 8.67 -10.90 -14.41
N ASP A 229 7.88 -9.84 -14.60
CA ASP A 229 7.66 -9.20 -15.89
C ASP A 229 8.90 -8.48 -16.45
N ASN A 230 9.83 -8.07 -15.57
CA ASN A 230 11.08 -7.39 -15.90
C ASN A 230 12.31 -8.28 -15.65
N CYS A 231 12.10 -9.50 -15.17
CA CYS A 231 13.15 -10.41 -14.76
C CYS A 231 13.76 -11.12 -15.97
N THR A 232 15.05 -10.91 -16.22
CA THR A 232 15.80 -11.67 -17.23
C THR A 232 16.44 -12.94 -16.67
N CYS A 233 16.34 -13.20 -15.36
CA CYS A 233 16.90 -14.39 -14.71
C CYS A 233 16.04 -15.65 -14.91
N VAL A 234 14.75 -15.47 -15.19
CA VAL A 234 13.82 -16.56 -15.45
C VAL A 234 13.39 -16.47 -16.91
N VAL A 235 13.87 -17.40 -17.74
CA VAL A 235 13.33 -17.56 -19.09
C VAL A 235 11.97 -18.24 -18.93
N VAL A 236 10.88 -17.48 -19.09
CA VAL A 236 9.54 -18.05 -19.21
C VAL A 236 9.53 -18.76 -20.56
N GLY A 237 9.74 -20.08 -20.55
CA GLY A 237 9.52 -20.89 -21.76
C GLY A 237 8.05 -20.82 -22.14
N ASP A 238 7.75 -20.71 -23.43
CA ASP A 238 6.42 -20.51 -24.03
C ASP A 238 5.35 -21.58 -23.69
N ASP A 239 5.63 -22.53 -22.79
CA ASP A 239 4.71 -23.59 -22.35
C ASP A 239 4.19 -23.42 -20.90
N ALA A 240 4.36 -22.25 -20.28
CA ALA A 240 3.81 -22.00 -18.95
C ALA A 240 2.33 -21.61 -19.02
N THR A 241 1.43 -22.58 -19.20
CA THR A 241 0.04 -22.39 -18.77
C THR A 241 0.01 -22.23 -17.25
N TYR A 242 -0.06 -21.00 -16.77
CA TYR A 242 -0.43 -20.71 -15.38
C TYR A 242 -1.88 -21.18 -15.18
N LYS A 243 -2.06 -22.27 -14.41
CA LYS A 243 -3.35 -22.66 -13.84
C LYS A 243 -3.24 -22.65 -12.32
N PRO A 244 -4.14 -21.94 -11.61
CA PRO A 244 -4.14 -21.96 -10.16
C PRO A 244 -4.58 -23.34 -9.66
N GLY A 245 -3.71 -24.01 -8.91
CA GLY A 245 -3.98 -25.29 -8.27
C GLY A 245 -3.70 -26.52 -9.14
N HIS A 246 -2.95 -27.46 -8.57
CA HIS A 246 -2.54 -28.77 -9.10
C HIS A 246 -1.27 -28.79 -9.97
N ILE A 247 -0.14 -29.12 -9.34
CA ILE A 247 1.04 -29.67 -10.03
C ILE A 247 0.87 -31.18 -10.11
N VAL A 248 0.69 -31.70 -11.33
CA VAL A 248 0.89 -33.12 -11.65
C VAL A 248 2.36 -33.29 -12.05
N LEU A 249 3.07 -34.18 -11.37
CA LEU A 249 4.46 -34.51 -11.63
C LEU A 249 4.59 -35.30 -12.94
N GLY A 250 5.36 -34.77 -13.89
CA GLY A 250 5.69 -35.46 -15.14
C GLY A 250 7.18 -35.29 -15.47
N GLN A 251 7.87 -36.42 -15.58
CA GLN A 251 9.31 -36.53 -15.81
C GLN A 251 9.75 -35.96 -17.17
N ALA A 252 10.97 -35.44 -17.22
CA ALA A 252 11.63 -34.96 -18.43
C ALA A 252 11.86 -36.09 -19.45
N PRO A 253 11.70 -35.82 -20.77
CA PRO A 253 12.41 -36.57 -21.79
C PRO A 253 13.65 -35.83 -22.28
N GLN A 254 14.70 -36.61 -22.50
CA GLN A 254 15.96 -36.17 -23.08
C GLN A 254 15.91 -36.09 -24.60
N GLY A 255 16.61 -35.10 -25.16
CA GLY A 255 17.49 -35.34 -26.31
C GLY A 255 16.98 -34.98 -27.71
N SER A 256 17.80 -34.14 -28.36
CA SER A 256 18.19 -34.11 -29.79
C SER A 256 17.28 -33.44 -30.83
N GLY A 257 17.75 -32.26 -31.28
CA GLY A 257 17.99 -31.83 -32.67
C GLY A 257 16.90 -32.00 -33.74
N PHE A 258 16.53 -30.89 -34.41
CA PHE A 258 16.88 -30.60 -35.82
C PHE A 258 16.21 -29.30 -36.32
N ARG A 259 17.00 -28.57 -37.13
CA ARG A 259 16.73 -27.64 -38.26
C ARG A 259 15.56 -26.64 -38.29
N ARG A 260 15.93 -25.46 -38.79
CA ARG A 260 15.11 -24.37 -39.35
C ARG A 260 14.19 -24.87 -40.46
N ASP A 261 13.00 -24.31 -40.55
CA ASP A 261 12.45 -23.72 -41.77
C ASP A 261 11.28 -22.77 -41.47
N ALA A 262 11.14 -21.76 -42.32
CA ALA A 262 10.17 -20.68 -42.25
C ALA A 262 8.85 -21.05 -42.92
N ALA A 263 7.73 -20.53 -42.40
CA ALA A 263 6.58 -20.11 -43.21
C ALA A 263 5.61 -19.27 -42.38
N ALA A 264 5.18 -18.16 -42.97
CA ALA A 264 4.02 -17.39 -42.56
C ALA A 264 2.74 -18.19 -42.86
N ASP A 265 1.71 -18.04 -42.01
CA ASP A 265 0.34 -17.83 -42.52
C ASP A 265 -0.65 -17.39 -41.44
N SER A 266 -1.59 -16.59 -41.91
CA SER A 266 -2.68 -15.90 -41.24
C SER A 266 -3.74 -16.80 -40.61
N ILE A 267 -4.25 -16.48 -39.41
CA ILE A 267 -5.56 -16.97 -38.93
C ILE A 267 -6.33 -15.85 -38.19
N ARG A 268 -7.63 -15.79 -38.53
CA ARG A 268 -8.69 -14.83 -38.17
C ARG A 268 -9.20 -14.98 -36.71
N PRO A 269 -9.95 -14.00 -36.17
CA PRO A 269 -10.36 -14.00 -34.76
C PRO A 269 -11.55 -14.95 -34.51
N ILE A 270 -11.50 -15.69 -33.40
CA ILE A 270 -12.58 -16.55 -32.91
C ILE A 270 -13.27 -15.84 -31.74
N GLY A 271 -14.59 -15.73 -31.81
CA GLY A 271 -15.45 -15.07 -30.83
C GLY A 271 -15.47 -15.75 -29.46
N GLY A 272 -15.79 -14.97 -28.43
CA GLY A 272 -15.83 -15.41 -27.04
C GLY A 272 -17.10 -16.17 -26.64
N PRO A 273 -17.23 -16.53 -25.35
CA PRO A 273 -18.51 -16.84 -24.74
C PRO A 273 -18.94 -15.79 -23.71
N SER A 274 -20.22 -15.44 -23.82
CA SER A 274 -21.06 -14.65 -22.92
C SER A 274 -21.17 -15.23 -21.50
N ILE A 275 -21.07 -14.36 -20.49
CA ILE A 275 -21.33 -14.68 -19.07
C ILE A 275 -22.83 -14.49 -18.79
N PRO A 276 -23.53 -15.47 -18.19
CA PRO A 276 -24.90 -15.29 -17.72
C PRO A 276 -24.94 -14.60 -16.36
N THR A 277 -25.65 -13.49 -16.30
CA THR A 277 -26.14 -12.85 -15.08
C THR A 277 -27.29 -13.66 -14.47
N GLN A 278 -27.10 -14.22 -13.28
CA GLN A 278 -28.22 -14.61 -12.41
C GLN A 278 -27.97 -14.17 -10.98
N PHE A 279 -28.72 -13.13 -10.62
CA PHE A 279 -28.94 -12.63 -9.27
C PHE A 279 -29.97 -13.57 -8.60
N ASN A 280 -29.66 -14.11 -7.41
CA ASN A 280 -30.61 -14.91 -6.62
C ASN A 280 -31.01 -14.09 -5.37
N PRO A 281 -32.25 -13.58 -5.29
CA PRO A 281 -32.71 -12.73 -4.18
C PRO A 281 -33.15 -13.48 -2.91
N ASP A 282 -33.06 -14.81 -2.84
CA ASP A 282 -33.66 -15.60 -1.74
C ASP A 282 -32.64 -16.38 -0.86
N ALA A 283 -31.46 -15.81 -0.58
CA ALA A 283 -30.53 -16.41 0.37
C ALA A 283 -30.97 -16.14 1.84
N PRO A 284 -31.21 -17.18 2.68
CA PRO A 284 -31.69 -17.01 4.05
C PRO A 284 -30.62 -16.44 4.99
N MET A 285 -31.06 -15.50 5.83
CA MET A 285 -30.30 -14.85 6.92
C MET A 285 -29.81 -15.88 7.96
N LEU A 286 -28.51 -15.90 8.24
CA LEU A 286 -27.95 -16.64 9.38
C LEU A 286 -28.24 -15.87 10.69
N PRO A 287 -28.63 -16.56 11.78
CA PRO A 287 -29.07 -15.91 13.01
C PRO A 287 -27.90 -15.35 13.83
N THR A 288 -28.14 -14.17 14.40
CA THR A 288 -27.37 -13.50 15.43
C THR A 288 -27.36 -14.33 16.72
N LEU A 289 -26.18 -14.67 17.24
CA LEU A 289 -26.02 -15.15 18.62
C LEU A 289 -25.75 -13.95 19.53
N ALA A 290 -26.77 -13.60 20.31
CA ALA A 290 -26.64 -12.81 21.52
C ALA A 290 -26.67 -13.74 22.74
N GLU A 291 -25.74 -13.47 23.65
CA GLU A 291 -25.87 -13.53 25.11
C GLU A 291 -26.19 -14.87 25.80
N HIS A 292 -25.27 -15.28 26.67
CA HIS A 292 -25.58 -15.94 27.94
C HIS A 292 -24.86 -15.20 29.05
N ASP A 293 -25.66 -14.62 29.94
CA ASP A 293 -25.29 -14.18 31.28
C ASP A 293 -24.75 -15.33 32.14
N ARG A 294 -23.62 -15.09 32.81
CA ARG A 294 -23.38 -15.31 34.26
C ARG A 294 -22.00 -14.83 34.67
#